data_AF-A0A349ST24-F1
#
_entry.id   AF-A0A349ST24-F1
#
_cell.length_a   1.000
_cell.length_b   1.000
_cell.length_c   1.000
_cell.angle_alpha   90.00
_cell.angle_beta   90.00
_cell.angle_gamma   90.00
#
_symmetry.space_group_name_H-M   'P 1'
#
loop_
_entity.id
_entity.type
_entity.pdbx_description
1 polymer ?
#
loop_
_entity_poly.entity_id
_entity_poly.type
_entity_poly.pdbx_seq_one_letter_code
_entity_poly.pdbx_strand_id
1 'polypeptide(L)'
;MLQQVVNYRQRIERSLEEQDLAELKEASSECEAFMRANLPAVSTGTTHLADLVDELESLVSVYSKAVAVVTSAKEHTVKQITSLGKTRSNTKTYLDVARHLNP
;
A
#
# COMPACT_ATOMS: atom_id res chain seq x y z
N MET A 1 2.21 -20.86 -12.83
CA MET A 1 1.82 -19.43 -12.88
C MET A 1 0.61 -19.16 -11.98
N LEU A 2 -0.54 -19.80 -12.23
CA LEU A 2 -1.78 -19.64 -11.44
C LEU A 2 -1.56 -19.68 -9.92
N GLN A 3 -0.90 -20.73 -9.40
CA GLN A 3 -0.66 -20.88 -7.96
C GLN A 3 0.14 -19.72 -7.34
N GLN A 4 1.06 -19.12 -8.09
CA GLN A 4 1.85 -17.98 -7.62
C GLN A 4 1.01 -16.70 -7.57
N VAL A 5 0.15 -16.50 -8.58
CA VAL A 5 -0.82 -15.38 -8.60
C VAL A 5 -1.77 -15.47 -7.39
N VAL A 6 -2.28 -16.67 -7.10
CA VAL A 6 -3.13 -16.94 -5.92
C VAL A 6 -2.38 -16.62 -4.63
N ASN A 7 -1.12 -17.03 -4.51
CA ASN A 7 -0.31 -16.76 -3.32
C ASN A 7 -0.12 -15.25 -3.10
N TYR A 8 0.25 -14.50 -4.14
CA TYR A 8 0.39 -13.05 -4.05
C TYR A 8 -0.93 -12.37 -3.68
N ARG A 9 -2.05 -12.79 -4.29
CA ARG A 9 -3.37 -12.25 -3.93
C ARG A 9 -3.67 -12.45 -2.44
N GLN A 10 -3.49 -13.66 -1.91
CA GLN A 10 -3.72 -13.95 -0.49
C GLN A 10 -2.79 -13.19 0.45
N ARG A 11 -1.51 -13.00 0.08
CA ARG A 11 -0.57 -12.17 0.87
C ARG A 11 -1.02 -10.71 0.90
N ILE A 12 -1.41 -10.16 -0.23
CA ILE A 12 -1.89 -8.77 -0.34
C ILE A 12 -3.19 -8.60 0.46
N GLU A 13 -4.16 -9.51 0.33
CA GLU A 13 -5.41 -9.49 1.10
C GLU A 13 -5.15 -9.50 2.61
N ARG A 14 -4.31 -10.41 3.10
CA ARG A 14 -3.94 -10.50 4.51
C ARG A 14 -3.25 -9.23 5.01
N SER A 15 -2.33 -8.68 4.22
CA SER A 15 -1.63 -7.44 4.57
C SER A 15 -2.60 -6.26 4.69
N LEU A 16 -3.66 -6.24 3.88
CA LEU A 16 -4.72 -5.23 3.99
C LEU A 16 -5.56 -5.41 5.26
N GLU A 17 -5.89 -6.65 5.63
CA GLU A 17 -6.62 -6.96 6.85
C GLU A 17 -5.82 -6.60 8.11
N GLU A 18 -4.53 -6.92 8.10
CA GLU A 18 -3.60 -6.65 9.22
C GLU A 18 -3.09 -5.20 9.25
N GLN A 19 -3.41 -4.40 8.23
CA GLN A 19 -2.89 -3.04 8.01
C GLN A 19 -1.35 -2.98 7.95
N ASP A 20 -0.70 -4.08 7.57
CA ASP A 20 0.74 -4.13 7.36
C ASP A 20 1.10 -3.54 6.00
N LEU A 21 1.34 -2.21 6.00
CA LEU A 21 1.72 -1.48 4.80
C LEU A 21 3.13 -1.86 4.28
N ALA A 22 3.98 -2.45 5.12
CA ALA A 22 5.33 -2.85 4.71
C ALA A 22 5.26 -4.15 3.90
N GLU A 23 4.61 -5.19 4.43
CA GLU A 23 4.36 -6.44 3.71
C GLU A 23 3.50 -6.20 2.47
N LEU A 24 2.49 -5.32 2.55
CA LEU A 24 1.67 -4.95 1.39
C LEU A 24 2.53 -4.43 0.23
N LYS A 25 3.52 -3.58 0.52
CA LYS A 25 4.44 -3.03 -0.48
C LYS A 25 5.36 -4.11 -1.05
N GLU A 26 5.89 -4.97 -0.19
CA GLU A 26 6.79 -6.07 -0.57
C GLU A 26 6.08 -7.07 -1.50
N ALA A 27 4.97 -7.65 -1.03
CA ALA A 27 4.15 -8.59 -1.80
C ALA A 27 3.68 -7.99 -3.13
N SER A 28 3.30 -6.70 -3.15
CA SER A 28 2.92 -6.00 -4.37
C SER A 28 4.07 -5.88 -5.38
N SER A 29 5.28 -5.57 -4.90
CA SER A 29 6.46 -5.38 -5.76
C SER A 29 6.94 -6.72 -6.34
N GLU A 30 6.93 -7.78 -5.53
CA GLU A 30 7.26 -9.14 -5.97
C GLU A 30 6.25 -9.65 -7.01
N CYS A 31 4.96 -9.42 -6.78
CA CYS A 31 3.92 -9.78 -7.72
C CYS A 31 4.10 -9.06 -9.05
N GLU A 32 4.40 -7.75 -9.05
CA GLU A 32 4.67 -7.00 -10.28
C GLU A 32 5.88 -7.56 -11.04
N ALA A 33 6.98 -7.84 -10.34
CA ALA A 33 8.19 -8.41 -10.93
C ALA A 33 7.91 -9.79 -11.54
N PHE A 34 7.17 -10.64 -10.82
CA PHE A 34 6.74 -11.95 -11.31
C PHE A 34 5.87 -11.81 -12.57
N MET A 35 4.89 -10.92 -12.55
CA MET A 35 3.96 -10.70 -13.66
C MET A 35 4.69 -10.21 -14.91
N ARG A 36 5.62 -9.26 -14.76
CA ARG A 36 6.46 -8.77 -15.87
C ARG A 36 7.34 -9.86 -16.49
N ALA A 37 7.80 -10.81 -15.68
CA ALA A 37 8.64 -11.92 -16.14
C ALA A 37 7.85 -13.07 -16.80
N ASN A 38 6.56 -13.23 -16.46
CA ASN A 38 5.75 -14.38 -16.87
C ASN A 38 4.62 -14.03 -17.86
N LEU A 39 4.39 -12.73 -18.12
CA LEU A 39 3.44 -12.27 -19.13
C LEU A 39 4.13 -11.71 -20.39
N PRO A 40 3.58 -11.97 -21.59
CA PRO A 40 2.41 -12.82 -21.86
C PRO A 40 2.75 -14.31 -21.67
N ALA A 41 1.80 -15.08 -21.13
CA ALA A 41 2.01 -16.51 -20.88
C ALA A 41 2.27 -17.25 -22.20
N VAL A 42 3.42 -17.91 -22.32
CA VAL A 42 3.75 -18.74 -23.47
C VAL A 42 2.85 -19.98 -23.43
N SER A 43 1.83 -19.98 -24.28
CA SER A 43 0.71 -20.92 -24.27
C SER A 43 1.17 -22.38 -24.34
N THR A 44 1.12 -23.06 -23.19
CA THR A 44 1.33 -24.51 -23.06
C THR A 44 0.10 -25.11 -22.39
N GLY A 45 -1.00 -25.19 -23.14
CA GLY A 45 -2.23 -25.85 -22.70
C GLY A 45 -3.37 -24.88 -22.39
N THR A 46 -4.42 -24.98 -23.20
CA THR A 46 -5.65 -24.17 -23.16
C THR A 46 -6.49 -24.33 -21.90
N THR A 47 -6.14 -25.28 -21.02
CA THR A 47 -6.97 -25.69 -19.87
C THR A 47 -6.77 -24.86 -18.60
N HIS A 48 -5.81 -23.92 -18.57
CA HIS A 48 -5.51 -23.09 -17.38
C HIS A 48 -5.63 -21.57 -17.62
N LEU A 49 -6.09 -21.16 -18.80
CA LEU A 49 -6.20 -19.74 -19.16
C LEU A 49 -7.43 -19.08 -18.52
N ALA A 50 -8.57 -19.77 -18.43
CA ALA A 50 -9.78 -19.23 -17.81
C ALA A 50 -9.56 -18.96 -16.31
N ASP A 51 -9.09 -19.96 -15.56
CA ASP A 51 -8.77 -19.82 -14.13
C ASP A 51 -7.71 -18.73 -13.87
N LEU A 52 -6.75 -18.58 -14.79
CA LEU A 52 -5.75 -17.51 -14.71
C LEU A 52 -6.36 -16.14 -14.94
N VAL A 53 -7.30 -16.00 -15.87
CA VAL A 53 -8.02 -14.73 -16.08
C VAL A 53 -8.81 -14.36 -14.83
N ASP A 54 -9.59 -15.29 -14.28
CA ASP A 54 -10.40 -15.05 -13.08
C ASP A 54 -9.54 -14.63 -11.88
N GLU A 55 -8.37 -15.24 -11.71
CA GLU A 55 -7.45 -14.86 -10.65
C GLU A 55 -6.73 -13.53 -10.90
N LEU A 56 -6.46 -13.17 -12.14
CA LEU A 56 -5.93 -11.85 -12.49
C LEU A 56 -6.97 -10.75 -12.25
N GLU A 57 -8.24 -10.98 -12.58
CA GLU A 57 -9.32 -10.04 -12.26
C GLU A 57 -9.49 -9.87 -10.75
N SER A 58 -9.42 -10.98 -10.01
CA SER A 58 -9.45 -10.96 -8.54
C SER A 58 -8.27 -10.17 -7.97
N LEU A 59 -7.06 -10.35 -8.51
CA LEU A 59 -5.88 -9.60 -8.12
C LEU A 59 -6.04 -8.09 -8.38
N VAL A 60 -6.61 -7.69 -9.53
CA VAL A 60 -6.92 -6.28 -9.85
C VAL A 60 -7.90 -5.67 -8.84
N SER A 61 -8.92 -6.43 -8.43
CA SER A 61 -9.87 -6.00 -7.40
C SER A 61 -9.18 -5.75 -6.05
N VAL A 62 -8.28 -6.64 -5.64
CA VAL A 62 -7.50 -6.49 -4.40
C VAL A 62 -6.56 -5.28 -4.48
N TYR A 63 -5.86 -5.06 -5.59
CA TYR A 63 -5.02 -3.87 -5.77
C TYR A 63 -5.83 -2.57 -5.69
N SER A 64 -7.05 -2.56 -6.22
CA SER A 64 -7.93 -1.38 -6.14
C SER A 64 -8.27 -1.02 -4.69
N LYS A 65 -8.52 -2.03 -3.84
CA LYS A 65 -8.71 -1.85 -2.40
C LYS A 65 -7.42 -1.35 -1.74
N ALA A 66 -6.28 -1.92 -2.10
CA ALA A 66 -4.98 -1.50 -1.57
C ALA A 66 -4.68 -0.03 -1.86
N VAL A 67 -4.95 0.45 -3.07
CA VAL A 67 -4.79 1.85 -3.45
C VAL A 67 -5.67 2.76 -2.58
N ALA A 68 -6.93 2.39 -2.34
CA ALA A 68 -7.83 3.17 -1.49
C ALA A 68 -7.31 3.28 -0.05
N VAL A 69 -6.86 2.16 0.53
CA VAL A 69 -6.28 2.13 1.89
C VAL A 69 -5.02 2.98 1.98
N VAL A 70 -4.08 2.81 1.05
CA VAL A 70 -2.81 3.56 1.03
C VAL A 70 -3.07 5.06 0.81
N THR A 71 -4.03 5.42 -0.03
CA THR A 71 -4.41 6.83 -0.25
C THR A 71 -4.98 7.44 1.04
N SER A 72 -5.86 6.72 1.73
CA SER A 72 -6.41 7.16 3.02
C SER A 72 -5.31 7.32 4.08
N ALA A 73 -4.39 6.34 4.18
CA ALA A 73 -3.25 6.39 5.09
C ALA A 73 -2.32 7.59 4.80
N LYS A 74 -2.08 7.89 3.53
CA LYS A 74 -1.33 9.06 3.09
C LYS A 74 -2.00 10.36 3.52
N GLU A 75 -3.30 10.50 3.28
CA GLU A 75 -4.05 11.69 3.69
C GLU A 75 -4.02 11.91 5.21
N HIS A 76 -4.17 10.84 5.99
CA HIS A 76 -4.07 10.89 7.44
C HIS A 76 -2.68 11.34 7.90
N THR A 77 -1.62 10.79 7.30
CA THR A 77 -0.23 11.15 7.58
C THR A 77 0.04 12.63 7.27
N VAL A 78 -0.45 13.14 6.14
CA VAL A 78 -0.33 14.56 5.76
C VAL A 78 -1.02 15.48 6.78
N LYS A 79 -2.20 15.10 7.25
CA LYS A 79 -2.92 15.84 8.30
C LYS A 79 -2.13 15.86 9.61
N GLN A 80 -1.55 14.73 10.01
CA GLN A 80 -0.73 14.63 11.21
C GLN A 80 0.55 15.48 11.11
N ILE A 81 1.27 15.42 9.99
CA ILE A 81 2.47 16.24 9.75
C ILE A 81 2.13 17.73 9.83
N THR A 82 1.02 18.14 9.21
CA THR A 82 0.56 19.53 9.25
C THR A 82 0.22 19.97 10.68
N SER A 83 -0.44 19.11 11.45
CA SER A 83 -0.76 19.36 12.86
C SER A 83 0.49 19.50 13.73
N LEU A 84 1.49 18.61 13.54
CA LEU A 84 2.78 18.68 14.22
C LEU A 84 3.54 19.96 13.86
N GLY A 85 3.51 20.37 12.59
CA GLY A 85 4.10 21.64 12.14
C GLY A 85 3.50 22.85 12.86
N LYS A 86 2.17 22.91 12.97
CA LYS A 86 1.46 23.95 13.73
C LYS A 86 1.84 23.92 15.22
N THR A 87 1.86 22.73 15.82
CA THR A 87 2.22 22.55 17.23
C THR A 87 3.64 23.02 17.53
N ARG A 88 4.60 22.69 16.66
CA ARG A 88 5.99 23.17 16.76
C ARG A 88 6.07 24.70 16.67
N SER A 89 5.33 25.31 15.73
CA SER A 89 5.29 26.77 15.59
C SER A 89 4.73 27.43 16.84
N ASN A 90 3.61 26.94 17.36
CA ASN A 90 2.99 27.46 18.57
C ASN A 90 3.91 27.32 19.78
N THR A 91 4.56 26.16 19.95
CA THR A 91 5.52 25.91 21.03
C THR A 91 6.68 26.91 20.98
N LYS A 92 7.21 27.19 19.78
CA LYS A 92 8.25 28.21 19.61
C LYS A 92 7.75 29.60 20.04
N THR A 93 6.56 30.01 19.60
CA THR A 93 5.98 31.30 19.99
C THR A 93 5.79 31.41 21.50
N TYR A 94 5.29 30.36 22.17
CA TYR A 94 5.15 30.35 23.63
C TYR A 94 6.50 30.48 24.35
N LEU A 95 7.53 29.76 23.88
CA LEU A 95 8.87 29.87 24.43
C LEU A 95 9.47 31.27 24.23
N ASP A 96 9.25 31.87 23.06
CA ASP A 96 9.70 33.25 22.79
C ASP A 96 8.98 34.24 23.71
N VAL A 97 7.65 34.13 23.90
CA VAL A 97 6.91 34.99 24.84
C VAL A 97 7.39 34.80 26.29
N ALA A 98 7.60 33.56 26.74
CA ALA A 98 8.10 33.28 28.09
C ALA A 98 9.47 33.90 28.36
N ARG A 99 10.36 33.92 27.36
CA ARG A 99 11.67 34.60 27.44
C ARG A 99 11.57 36.12 27.61
N HIS A 100 10.51 36.74 27.10
CA HIS A 100 10.30 38.19 27.23
C HIS A 100 9.55 38.58 28.51
N LEU A 101 8.94 37.62 29.20
CA LEU A 101 8.21 37.84 30.46
C LEU A 101 9.08 37.68 31.73
N ASN A 102 10.24 37.03 31.62
CA ASN A 102 11.25 36.96 32.68
C ASN A 102 12.52 37.72 32.25
N PRO A 103 12.61 39.05 32.47
CA PRO A 103 13.85 39.81 32.29
C PRO A 103 14.91 39.46 33.35
#